data_AF-A0A410QH01-F1
#
_entry.id   AF-A0A410QH01-F1
#
_cell.length_a   1.000
_cell.length_b   1.000
_cell.length_c   1.000
_cell.angle_alpha   90.00
_cell.angle_beta   90.00
_cell.angle_gamma   90.00
#
_symmetry.space_group_name_H-M   'P 1'
#
loop_
_entity.id
_entity.type
_entity.pdbx_description
1 polymer ?
#
loop_
_entity_poly.entity_id
_entity_poly.type
_entity_poly.pdbx_seq_one_letter_code
_entity_poly.pdbx_strand_id
1 'polypeptide(L)'
;MVLLFCAVPILWAAITDFRKRIIPDWTWIAIVLFGGISAFLLPHPTLPQRIVGFLLPGVCLFILALKYGGVGGGDIKLTSAIGFCFGLYGLAAILFFALPPAYIYAKATRQKSVPLAVFLCIGFFVYMGVFIC
;
A
#
# COMPACT_ATOMS: atom_id res chain seq x y z
N MET A 1 -7.48 -7.30 14.66
CA MET A 1 -6.64 -6.67 15.71
C MET A 1 -5.30 -6.17 15.18
N VAL A 2 -4.40 -7.04 14.67
CA VAL A 2 -3.06 -6.61 14.16
C VAL A 2 -3.15 -5.64 12.96
N LEU A 3 -4.17 -5.78 12.12
CA LEU A 3 -4.39 -4.94 10.92
C LEU A 3 -4.70 -3.48 11.25
N LEU A 4 -5.29 -3.19 12.42
CA LEU A 4 -5.56 -1.81 12.87
C LEU A 4 -4.27 -1.04 13.18
N PHE A 5 -3.21 -1.74 13.61
CA PHE A 5 -1.91 -1.11 13.86
C PHE A 5 -1.23 -0.65 12.57
N CYS A 6 -1.58 -1.21 11.41
CA CYS A 6 -1.12 -0.74 10.11
C CYS A 6 -1.82 0.55 9.67
N ALA A 7 -2.97 0.90 10.25
CA ALA A 7 -3.71 2.11 9.89
C ALA A 7 -2.90 3.38 10.22
N VAL A 8 -2.22 3.40 11.37
CA VAL A 8 -1.42 4.55 11.83
C VAL A 8 -0.27 4.90 10.87
N PRO A 9 0.64 3.97 10.51
CA PRO A 9 1.71 4.25 9.56
C PRO A 9 1.20 4.55 8.15
N ILE A 10 0.10 3.92 7.70
CA ILE A 10 -0.52 4.22 6.40
C ILE A 10 -1.10 5.63 6.38
N LEU A 11 -1.81 6.04 7.44
CA LEU A 11 -2.38 7.38 7.55
C LEU A 11 -1.27 8.43 7.63
N TRP A 12 -0.19 8.15 8.37
CA TRP A 12 0.97 9.03 8.44
C TRP A 12 1.68 9.15 7.09
N ALA A 13 1.84 8.04 6.36
CA ALA A 13 2.36 8.03 5.00
C ALA A 13 1.49 8.87 4.07
N ALA A 14 0.16 8.71 4.11
CA ALA A 14 -0.79 9.49 3.31
C ALA A 14 -0.72 10.99 3.61
N ILE A 15 -0.68 11.40 4.88
CA ILE A 15 -0.59 12.81 5.27
C ILE A 15 0.75 13.40 4.83
N THR A 16 1.85 12.66 4.98
CA THR A 16 3.19 13.14 4.61
C THR A 16 3.36 13.19 3.09
N ASP A 17 2.80 12.22 2.37
CA ASP A 17 2.76 12.18 0.90
C ASP A 17 1.94 13.35 0.33
N PHE A 18 0.78 13.65 0.92
CA PHE A 18 -0.03 14.81 0.52
C PHE A 18 0.67 16.15 0.76
N ARG A 19 1.38 16.29 1.90
CA ARG A 19 2.03 17.56 2.27
C ARG A 19 3.40 17.77 1.63
N LYS A 20 4.20 16.72 1.52
CA LYS A 20 5.63 16.81 1.17
C LYS A 20 6.03 15.93 -0.01
N ARG A 21 5.13 15.05 -0.50
CA ARG A 21 5.43 14.01 -1.52
C ARG A 21 6.64 13.15 -1.19
N ILE A 22 6.86 12.92 0.10
CA ILE A 22 7.94 12.08 0.61
C ILE A 22 7.29 11.08 1.55
N ILE A 23 7.53 9.78 1.30
CA ILE A 23 7.08 8.70 2.17
C ILE A 23 8.23 8.40 3.15
N PRO A 24 8.07 8.68 4.46
CA PRO A 24 9.13 8.45 5.44
C PRO A 24 9.40 6.96 5.62
N ASP A 25 10.67 6.57 5.69
CA ASP A 25 11.05 5.15 5.68
C ASP A 25 10.50 4.34 6.86
N TRP A 26 10.26 4.99 8.01
CA TRP A 26 9.67 4.34 9.19
C TRP A 26 8.28 3.75 8.94
N THR A 27 7.51 4.28 7.97
CA THR A 27 6.14 3.82 7.71
C THR A 27 6.09 2.43 7.10
N TRP A 28 6.88 2.17 6.05
CA TRP A 28 6.93 0.86 5.43
C TRP A 28 7.63 -0.16 6.32
N ILE A 29 8.65 0.25 7.09
CA ILE A 29 9.32 -0.62 8.09
C ILE A 29 8.32 -1.10 9.14
N ALA A 30 7.51 -0.17 9.69
CA ALA A 30 6.49 -0.52 10.68
C ALA A 30 5.46 -1.50 10.10
N ILE A 31 4.99 -1.29 8.87
CA ILE A 31 4.01 -2.17 8.22
C ILE A 31 4.60 -3.58 8.00
N VAL A 32 5.85 -3.69 7.55
CA VAL A 32 6.51 -5.00 7.40
C VAL A 32 6.66 -5.69 8.75
N LEU A 33 7.05 -4.94 9.80
CA LEU A 33 7.20 -5.49 11.15
C LEU A 33 5.86 -6.03 11.68
N PHE A 34 4.78 -5.26 11.56
CA PHE A 34 3.43 -5.71 11.94
C PHE A 34 2.95 -6.87 11.09
N GLY A 35 3.25 -6.86 9.78
CA GLY A 35 2.97 -7.97 8.87
C GLY A 35 3.71 -9.25 9.27
N GLY A 36 4.95 -9.14 9.73
CA GLY A 36 5.77 -10.26 10.19
C GLY A 36 5.28 -10.83 11.51
N ILE A 37 4.94 -9.96 12.47
CA ILE A 37 4.29 -10.37 13.73
C ILE A 37 2.95 -11.07 13.43
N SER A 38 2.15 -10.52 12.51
CA SER A 38 0.91 -11.12 12.02
C SER A 38 1.14 -12.50 11.39
N ALA A 39 2.21 -12.67 10.61
CA ALA A 39 2.54 -13.96 10.00
C ALA A 39 2.93 -15.04 11.02
N PHE A 40 3.47 -14.65 12.18
CA PHE A 40 3.79 -15.57 13.27
C PHE A 40 2.58 -15.86 14.16
N LEU A 41 1.71 -14.87 14.40
CA LEU A 41 0.53 -15.01 15.27
C LEU A 41 -0.68 -15.62 14.55
N LEU A 42 -0.82 -15.44 13.24
CA LEU A 42 -1.99 -15.85 12.47
C LEU A 42 -1.58 -16.80 11.32
N PRO A 43 -2.18 -18.00 11.22
CA PRO A 43 -1.90 -18.94 10.13
C PRO A 43 -2.41 -18.46 8.76
N HIS A 44 -3.27 -17.43 8.73
CA HIS A 44 -3.78 -16.81 7.50
C HIS A 44 -3.48 -15.31 7.47
N PRO A 45 -3.06 -14.74 6.31
CA PRO A 45 -2.76 -15.39 5.03
C PRO A 45 -1.49 -16.25 5.05
N THR A 46 -1.45 -17.25 4.17
CA THR A 46 -0.34 -18.23 4.09
C THR A 46 0.97 -17.55 3.71
N LEU A 47 2.11 -18.08 4.17
CA LEU A 47 3.44 -17.53 3.85
C LEU A 47 3.69 -17.30 2.34
N PRO A 48 3.28 -18.20 1.42
CA PRO A 48 3.43 -17.97 -0.01
C PRO A 48 2.65 -16.75 -0.49
N GLN A 49 1.42 -16.56 -0.02
CA GLN A 49 0.62 -15.38 -0.38
C GLN A 49 1.24 -14.07 0.11
N ARG A 50 1.90 -14.08 1.26
CA ARG A 50 2.61 -12.90 1.80
C ARG A 50 3.85 -12.58 0.99
N ILE A 51 4.63 -13.60 0.63
CA ILE A 51 5.83 -13.42 -0.22
C ILE A 51 5.42 -12.93 -1.61
N VAL A 52 4.41 -13.55 -2.23
CA VAL A 52 3.89 -13.10 -3.54
C VAL A 52 3.29 -11.70 -3.42
N GLY A 53 2.55 -11.42 -2.34
CA GLY A 53 2.02 -10.09 -2.05
C GLY A 53 3.11 -9.04 -1.85
N PHE A 54 4.31 -9.40 -1.38
CA PHE A 54 5.44 -8.49 -1.28
C PHE A 54 6.13 -8.28 -2.64
N LEU A 55 6.48 -9.39 -3.30
CA LEU A 55 7.36 -9.41 -4.46
C LEU A 55 6.65 -8.89 -5.72
N LEU A 56 5.43 -9.36 -5.97
CA LEU A 56 4.70 -9.07 -7.20
C LEU A 56 4.41 -7.57 -7.39
N PRO A 57 3.76 -6.86 -6.45
CA PRO A 57 3.53 -5.41 -6.61
C PRO A 57 4.82 -4.60 -6.56
N GLY A 58 5.81 -5.03 -5.76
CA GLY A 58 7.11 -4.37 -5.69
C GLY A 58 7.83 -4.40 -7.04
N VAL A 59 7.91 -5.58 -7.66
CA VAL A 59 8.50 -5.77 -8.99
C VAL A 59 7.70 -5.05 -10.07
N CYS A 60 6.36 -5.15 -10.06
CA CYS A 60 5.51 -4.46 -11.02
C CYS A 60 5.73 -2.94 -10.99
N LEU A 61 5.69 -2.32 -9.80
CA LEU A 61 5.90 -0.88 -9.66
C LEU A 61 7.34 -0.48 -9.96
N PHE A 62 8.33 -1.34 -9.68
CA PHE A 62 9.72 -1.11 -10.04
C PHE A 62 9.92 -1.10 -11.56
N ILE A 63 9.33 -2.05 -12.29
CA ILE A 63 9.35 -2.07 -13.76
C ILE A 63 8.66 -0.82 -14.33
N LEU A 64 7.52 -0.42 -13.76
CA LEU A 64 6.82 0.82 -14.13
C LEU A 64 7.70 2.05 -13.88
N ALA A 65 8.42 2.10 -12.76
CA ALA A 65 9.34 3.18 -12.44
C ALA A 65 10.47 3.27 -13.46
N LEU A 66 11.06 2.14 -13.85
CA LEU A 66 12.13 2.09 -14.86
C LEU A 66 11.65 2.50 -16.26
N LYS A 67 10.45 2.07 -16.66
CA LYS A 67 9.94 2.27 -18.02
C LYS A 67 9.30 3.64 -18.24
N TYR A 68 8.56 4.15 -17.25
CA TYR A 68 7.76 5.37 -17.39
C TYR A 68 8.25 6.54 -16.56
N GLY A 69 9.23 6.34 -15.65
CA GLY A 69 9.88 7.42 -14.93
C GLY A 69 8.90 8.35 -14.21
N GLY A 70 8.17 7.82 -13.22
CA GLY A 70 7.16 8.61 -12.50
C GLY A 70 6.63 8.00 -11.20
N VAL A 71 7.05 6.77 -10.85
CA VAL A 71 6.66 6.10 -9.62
C VAL A 71 7.74 6.36 -8.56
N GLY A 72 7.35 6.87 -7.40
CA GLY A 72 8.27 7.14 -6.30
C GLY A 72 8.78 5.84 -5.68
N GLY A 73 10.07 5.77 -5.33
CA GLY A 73 10.63 4.61 -4.61
C GLY A 73 9.92 4.33 -3.28
N GLY A 74 9.38 5.38 -2.65
CA GLY A 74 8.53 5.26 -1.46
C GLY A 74 7.24 4.49 -1.73
N ASP A 75 6.57 4.74 -2.86
CA ASP A 75 5.31 4.08 -3.24
C ASP A 75 5.52 2.58 -3.46
N ILE A 76 6.65 2.21 -4.09
CA ILE A 76 7.05 0.82 -4.31
C ILE A 76 7.20 0.10 -2.97
N LYS A 77 7.99 0.68 -2.04
CA LYS A 77 8.24 0.09 -0.72
C LYS A 77 6.95 -0.02 0.10
N LEU A 78 6.13 1.02 0.10
CA LEU A 78 4.87 1.05 0.86
C LEU A 78 3.87 0.02 0.34
N THR A 79 3.68 -0.04 -0.98
CA THR A 79 2.75 -0.99 -1.61
C THR A 79 3.22 -2.44 -1.40
N SER A 80 4.54 -2.68 -1.50
CA SER A 80 5.13 -3.98 -1.22
C SER A 80 4.96 -4.39 0.25
N ALA A 81 5.14 -3.45 1.19
CA ALA A 81 4.89 -3.70 2.62
C ALA A 81 3.42 -4.04 2.91
N ILE A 82 2.48 -3.33 2.30
CA ILE A 82 1.05 -3.60 2.44
C ILE A 82 0.71 -4.97 1.84
N GLY A 83 1.24 -5.30 0.66
CA GLY A 83 1.06 -6.62 0.07
C GLY A 83 1.64 -7.76 0.91
N PHE A 84 2.73 -7.54 1.65
CA PHE A 84 3.22 -8.51 2.63
C PHE A 84 2.26 -8.70 3.81
N CYS A 85 1.67 -7.60 4.31
CA CYS A 85 0.80 -7.63 5.47
C CYS A 85 -0.58 -8.24 5.16
N PHE A 86 -1.18 -7.89 4.02
CA PHE A 86 -2.53 -8.29 3.62
C PHE A 86 -2.57 -9.45 2.62
N GLY A 87 -1.41 -9.83 2.06
CA GLY A 87 -1.31 -10.78 0.96
C GLY A 87 -1.76 -10.19 -0.38
N LEU A 88 -1.58 -10.97 -1.44
CA LEU A 88 -1.90 -10.56 -2.81
C LEU A 88 -3.37 -10.16 -2.98
N TYR A 89 -4.31 -10.96 -2.46
CA TYR A 89 -5.74 -10.72 -2.62
C TYR A 89 -6.21 -9.48 -1.87
N GLY A 90 -5.73 -9.29 -0.62
CA GLY A 90 -6.05 -8.09 0.15
C GLY A 90 -5.49 -6.84 -0.51
N LEU A 91 -4.24 -6.88 -0.99
CA LEU A 91 -3.67 -5.77 -1.75
C LEU A 91 -4.46 -5.49 -3.04
N ALA A 92 -4.84 -6.52 -3.80
CA ALA A 92 -5.60 -6.35 -5.02
C ALA A 92 -6.95 -5.66 -4.75
N ALA A 93 -7.63 -6.03 -3.68
CA ALA A 93 -8.87 -5.36 -3.26
C ALA A 93 -8.61 -3.89 -2.86
N ILE A 94 -7.57 -3.62 -2.07
CA ILE A 94 -7.18 -2.25 -1.69
C ILE A 94 -6.89 -1.40 -2.92
N LEU A 95 -6.11 -1.93 -3.88
CA LEU A 95 -5.80 -1.25 -5.13
C LEU A 95 -7.06 -1.01 -5.97
N PHE A 96 -7.95 -2.01 -6.04
CA PHE A 96 -9.19 -1.90 -6.80
C PHE A 96 -10.06 -0.73 -6.30
N PHE A 97 -10.13 -0.50 -4.98
CA PHE A 97 -10.82 0.66 -4.42
C PHE A 97 -10.00 1.97 -4.53
N ALA A 98 -8.68 1.90 -4.55
CA ALA A 98 -7.79 3.06 -4.65
C ALA A 98 -7.68 3.62 -6.08
N LEU A 99 -7.78 2.78 -7.11
CA LEU A 99 -7.56 3.15 -8.51
C LEU A 99 -8.60 4.13 -9.09
N PRO A 100 -9.93 3.97 -8.88
CA PRO A 100 -10.91 4.89 -9.41
C PRO A 100 -10.72 6.35 -8.94
N PRO A 101 -10.59 6.64 -7.63
CA PRO A 101 -10.36 8.01 -7.17
C PRO A 101 -8.99 8.53 -7.61
N ALA A 102 -7.96 7.68 -7.67
CA ALA A 102 -6.64 8.06 -8.18
C ALA A 102 -6.70 8.47 -9.65
N TYR A 103 -7.43 7.72 -10.48
CA TYR A 103 -7.57 7.99 -11.91
C TYR A 103 -8.36 9.28 -12.17
N ILE A 104 -9.47 9.49 -11.44
CA ILE A 104 -10.27 10.72 -11.53
C ILE A 104 -9.41 11.92 -11.11
N TYR A 105 -8.67 11.80 -9.99
CA TYR A 105 -7.80 12.86 -9.51
C TYR A 105 -6.67 13.18 -10.50
N ALA A 106 -6.00 12.17 -11.06
CA ALA A 106 -4.95 12.34 -12.06
C ALA A 106 -5.46 13.09 -13.30
N LYS A 107 -6.66 12.73 -13.78
CA LYS A 107 -7.29 13.38 -14.93
C LYS A 107 -7.74 14.81 -14.61
N ALA A 108 -8.29 15.05 -13.41
CA ALA A 108 -8.79 16.36 -12.98
C ALA A 108 -7.67 17.37 -12.72
N THR A 109 -6.59 16.93 -12.07
CA THR A 109 -5.49 17.83 -11.70
C THR A 109 -4.40 17.94 -12.77
N ARG A 110 -4.39 17.08 -13.80
CA ARG A 110 -3.37 17.01 -14.86
C ARG A 110 -1.92 16.98 -14.33
N GLN A 111 -1.73 16.59 -13.07
CA GLN A 111 -0.41 16.59 -12.45
C GLN A 111 0.32 15.29 -12.78
N LYS A 112 1.62 15.41 -13.07
CA LYS A 112 2.49 14.27 -13.41
C LYS A 112 2.69 13.29 -12.24
N SER A 113 2.47 13.73 -11.01
CA SER A 113 2.67 12.91 -9.83
C SER A 113 1.40 12.93 -8.97
N VAL A 114 0.89 11.74 -8.68
CA VAL A 114 -0.33 11.49 -7.92
C VAL A 114 0.10 10.96 -6.55
N PRO A 115 -0.43 11.50 -5.43
CA PRO A 115 -0.10 11.02 -4.10
C PRO A 115 -0.72 9.63 -3.86
N LEU A 116 -0.02 8.58 -4.29
CA LEU A 116 -0.54 7.21 -4.34
C LEU A 116 -0.84 6.69 -2.93
N ALA A 117 -0.05 7.08 -1.93
CA ALA A 117 -0.25 6.67 -0.54
C ALA A 117 -1.62 7.12 0.02
N VAL A 118 -2.13 8.28 -0.41
CA VAL A 118 -3.46 8.77 0.01
C VAL A 118 -4.56 7.86 -0.50
N PHE A 119 -4.51 7.50 -1.78
CA PHE A 119 -5.50 6.59 -2.37
C PHE A 119 -5.40 5.19 -1.79
N LEU A 120 -4.18 4.72 -1.54
CA LEU A 120 -3.92 3.44 -0.89
C LEU A 120 -4.51 3.40 0.53
N CYS A 121 -4.43 4.51 1.27
CA CYS A 121 -5.04 4.67 2.58
C CYS A 121 -6.58 4.59 2.52
N ILE A 122 -7.20 5.26 1.54
CA ILE A 122 -8.65 5.18 1.32
C ILE A 122 -9.06 3.74 1.00
N GLY A 123 -8.35 3.08 0.07
CA GLY A 123 -8.61 1.69 -0.28
C GLY A 123 -8.46 0.74 0.91
N PHE A 124 -7.49 0.99 1.80
CA PHE A 124 -7.31 0.23 3.03
C PHE A 124 -8.49 0.37 3.99
N PHE A 125 -8.99 1.59 4.23
CA PHE A 125 -10.17 1.78 5.08
C PHE A 125 -11.43 1.13 4.50
N VAL A 126 -11.64 1.22 3.19
CA VAL A 126 -12.77 0.54 2.51
C VAL A 126 -12.64 -0.97 2.65
N TYR A 127 -11.45 -1.53 2.41
CA TYR A 127 -11.20 -2.96 2.59
C TYR A 127 -11.49 -3.42 4.02
N MET A 128 -11.04 -2.67 5.03
CA MET A 128 -11.35 -2.96 6.43
C MET A 128 -12.87 -2.92 6.70
N GLY A 129 -13.60 -1.97 6.14
CA GLY A 129 -15.05 -1.87 6.33
C GLY A 129 -15.84 -2.97 5.62
N VAL A 130 -15.35 -3.48 4.49
CA VAL A 130 -16.08 -4.46 3.66
C VAL A 130 -15.74 -5.91 4.02
N PHE A 131 -14.48 -6.21 4.35
CA PHE A 131 -14.00 -7.60 4.52
C PHE A 131 -13.74 -8.00 5.97
N ILE A 132 -13.69 -7.05 6.90
CA ILE A 132 -13.39 -7.31 8.32
C ILE A 132 -14.59 -6.97 9.22
N CYS A 133 -15.69 -6.48 8.64
CA CYS A 133 -16.97 -6.27 9.32
C CYS A 133 -17.89 -7.49 9.20
#